data_AF-A0A829D4H2-F1
#
_entry.id   AF-A0A829D4H2-F1
#
_cell.length_a   1.000
_cell.length_b   1.000
_cell.length_c   1.000
_cell.angle_alpha   90.00
_cell.angle_beta   90.00
_cell.angle_gamma   90.00
#
_symmetry.space_group_name_H-M   'P 1'
#
loop_
_entity.id
_entity.type
_entity.pdbx_description
1 polymer ?
#
loop_
_entity_poly.entity_id
_entity_poly.type
_entity_poly.pdbx_seq_one_letter_code
_entity_poly.pdbx_strand_id
1 'polypeptide(L)'
;MKRYQKFLASQRRINRKAGKILYQKNRGKMIRMNMRIDCKTWALLGVISATHGVSRCFMVNYLLWLDDSKVGDSIDKALNVGCPPFHSSYSYVWHLDLAQNRIIKSLRFHPNPILVSSERKRW
;
A
#
# COMPACT_ATOMS: atom_id res chain seq x y z
N MET A 1 0.38 -1.39 11.35
CA MET A 1 0.39 -1.72 9.89
C MET A 1 -0.79 -2.57 9.45
N LYS A 2 -1.13 -3.66 10.17
CA LYS A 2 -2.24 -4.56 9.80
C LYS A 2 -3.58 -3.86 9.49
N ARG A 3 -3.92 -2.82 10.25
CA ARG A 3 -5.15 -2.02 10.08
C ARG A 3 -5.29 -1.38 8.70
N TYR A 4 -4.24 -0.68 8.24
CA TYR A 4 -4.30 0.12 7.00
C TYR A 4 -3.86 -0.64 5.74
N GLN A 5 -3.45 -1.91 5.83
CA GLN A 5 -2.85 -2.62 4.70
C GLN A 5 -3.81 -2.75 3.51
N LYS A 6 -5.07 -3.11 3.78
CA LYS A 6 -6.11 -3.30 2.77
C LYS A 6 -6.48 -1.99 2.10
N PHE A 7 -6.61 -0.96 2.94
CA PHE A 7 -6.88 0.39 2.49
C PHE A 7 -5.82 0.85 1.50
N LEU A 8 -4.54 0.71 1.85
CA LEU A 8 -3.45 1.07 0.97
C LEU A 8 -3.45 0.23 -0.31
N ALA A 9 -3.67 -1.08 -0.23
CA ALA A 9 -3.75 -1.94 -1.41
C ALA A 9 -4.91 -1.57 -2.36
N SER A 10 -6.03 -1.10 -1.82
CA SER A 10 -7.21 -0.66 -2.59
C SER A 10 -7.07 0.75 -3.19
N GLN A 11 -6.20 1.57 -2.62
CA GLN A 11 -6.12 2.99 -2.96
C GLN A 11 -5.29 3.22 -4.23
N ARG A 12 -5.64 4.25 -4.99
CA ARG A 12 -4.80 4.71 -6.11
C ARG A 12 -3.41 5.10 -5.62
N ARG A 13 -2.42 4.97 -6.51
CA ARG A 13 -1.02 5.32 -6.22
C ARG A 13 -0.93 6.80 -5.80
N ILE A 14 -0.19 7.09 -4.74
CA ILE A 14 -0.02 8.45 -4.22
C ILE A 14 0.80 9.27 -5.23
N ASN A 15 1.92 8.72 -5.68
CA ASN A 15 2.72 9.33 -6.73
C ASN A 15 2.29 8.80 -8.10
N ARG A 16 1.78 9.69 -8.95
CA ARG A 16 1.38 9.37 -10.33
C ARG A 16 2.57 9.09 -11.26
N LYS A 17 3.77 9.60 -10.95
CA LYS A 17 4.97 9.41 -11.79
C LYS A 17 5.66 8.10 -11.45
N ALA A 18 5.41 7.06 -12.26
CA ALA A 18 5.92 5.71 -12.01
C ALA A 18 7.45 5.61 -11.97
N GLY A 19 8.18 6.45 -12.72
CA GLY A 19 9.64 6.50 -12.74
C GLY A 19 10.29 7.28 -11.59
N LYS A 20 9.52 7.91 -10.70
CA LYS A 20 10.06 8.70 -9.59
C LYS A 20 9.58 8.17 -8.23
N ILE A 21 10.36 8.41 -7.20
CA ILE A 21 9.98 8.17 -5.80
C ILE A 21 9.65 9.53 -5.18
N LEU A 22 8.47 9.65 -4.59
CA LEU A 22 8.07 10.84 -3.85
C LEU A 22 8.64 10.77 -2.43
N TYR A 23 9.31 11.85 -2.04
CA TYR A 23 9.81 12.08 -0.69
C TYR A 23 9.02 13.23 -0.05
N GLN A 24 9.08 13.33 1.27
CA GLN A 24 8.55 14.48 1.98
C GLN A 24 9.37 15.71 1.59
N LYS A 25 8.74 16.67 0.92
CA LYS A 25 9.35 17.96 0.57
C LYS A 25 8.56 19.07 1.24
N ASN A 26 9.26 20.15 1.59
CA ASN A 26 8.65 21.40 2.06
C ASN A 26 7.75 21.23 3.30
N ARG A 27 8.13 20.37 4.25
CA ARG A 27 7.35 20.09 5.48
C ARG A 27 7.89 20.79 6.74
N GLY A 28 8.78 21.78 6.58
CA GLY A 28 9.43 22.45 7.71
C GLY A 28 10.39 21.53 8.47
N LYS A 29 10.58 21.79 9.77
CA LYS A 29 11.48 21.03 10.64
C LYS A 29 10.89 19.64 10.92
N MET A 30 11.55 18.60 10.41
CA MET A 30 11.13 17.21 10.65
C MET A 30 11.69 16.70 11.99
N ILE A 31 10.88 15.92 12.71
CA ILE A 31 11.30 15.23 13.93
C ILE A 31 11.88 13.87 13.54
N ARG A 32 13.11 13.58 13.99
CA ARG A 32 13.70 12.25 13.83
C ARG A 32 13.11 11.32 14.88
N MET A 33 12.56 10.20 14.42
CA MET A 33 12.03 9.15 15.28
C MET A 33 12.72 7.83 14.95
N ASN A 34 13.11 7.07 15.98
CA ASN A 34 13.64 5.72 15.80
C ASN A 34 12.56 4.73 16.21
N MET A 35 12.21 3.80 15.32
CA MET A 35 11.21 2.76 15.57
C MET A 35 11.83 1.39 15.39
N ARG A 36 11.50 0.46 16.28
CA ARG A 36 11.81 -0.97 16.09
C ARG A 36 10.62 -1.62 15.41
N ILE A 37 10.83 -2.09 14.18
CA ILE A 37 9.79 -2.71 13.35
C ILE A 37 10.29 -4.10 12.99
N ASP A 38 9.40 -5.09 13.08
CA ASP A 38 9.74 -6.46 12.69
C ASP A 38 10.03 -6.54 11.17
N CYS A 39 10.89 -7.48 10.79
CA CYS A 39 11.37 -7.61 9.41
C CYS A 39 10.22 -7.80 8.41
N LYS A 40 9.18 -8.59 8.76
CA LYS A 40 8.05 -8.87 7.87
C LYS A 40 7.21 -7.61 7.62
N THR A 41 6.89 -6.87 8.67
CA THR A 41 6.20 -5.57 8.56
C THR A 41 7.03 -4.56 7.79
N TRP A 42 8.34 -4.51 8.01
CA TRP A 42 9.23 -3.61 7.27
C TRP A 42 9.32 -3.94 5.78
N ALA A 43 9.36 -5.23 5.44
CA ALA A 43 9.34 -5.71 4.05
C ALA A 43 8.00 -5.37 3.37
N LEU A 44 6.87 -5.63 4.04
CA LEU A 44 5.54 -5.28 3.56
C LEU A 44 5.41 -3.76 3.33
N LEU A 45 5.91 -2.95 4.26
CA LEU A 45 5.94 -1.50 4.12
C LEU A 45 6.73 -1.08 2.88
N GLY A 46 7.85 -1.76 2.61
CA GLY A 46 8.63 -1.57 1.38
C GLY A 46 7.81 -1.83 0.11
N VAL A 47 7.11 -2.96 0.06
CA VAL A 47 6.25 -3.37 -1.07
C VAL A 47 5.13 -2.35 -1.31
N ILE A 48 4.41 -1.95 -0.26
CA ILE A 48 3.36 -0.93 -0.33
C ILE A 48 3.96 0.41 -0.76
N SER A 49 5.06 0.86 -0.16
CA SER A 49 5.69 2.16 -0.51
C SER A 49 6.10 2.21 -1.98
N ALA A 50 6.74 1.15 -2.48
CA ALA A 50 7.13 1.03 -3.88
C ALA A 50 5.90 1.03 -4.80
N THR A 51 4.82 0.36 -4.37
CA THR A 51 3.53 0.38 -5.06
C THR A 51 2.94 1.77 -5.12
N HIS A 52 3.00 2.60 -4.08
CA HIS A 52 2.49 3.99 -4.18
C HIS A 52 3.50 4.96 -4.79
N GLY A 53 4.71 4.52 -5.11
CA GLY A 53 5.77 5.36 -5.67
C GLY A 53 6.32 6.38 -4.68
N VAL A 54 6.37 6.03 -3.40
CA VAL A 54 6.80 6.90 -2.30
C VAL A 54 7.93 6.24 -1.50
N SER A 55 8.68 7.02 -0.72
CA SER A 55 9.68 6.47 0.20
C SER A 55 9.03 5.79 1.41
N ARG A 56 9.76 4.87 2.07
CA ARG A 56 9.26 4.22 3.30
C ARG A 56 8.95 5.24 4.40
N CYS A 57 9.77 6.27 4.56
CA CYS A 57 9.54 7.34 5.54
C CYS A 57 8.28 8.14 5.23
N PHE A 58 8.05 8.45 3.94
CA PHE A 58 6.80 9.08 3.52
C PHE A 58 5.60 8.22 3.90
N MET A 59 5.64 6.92 3.60
CA MET A 59 4.55 6.00 3.92
C MET A 59 4.31 5.88 5.42
N VAL A 60 5.35 5.78 6.25
CA VAL A 60 5.23 5.79 7.72
C VAL A 60 4.50 7.04 8.20
N ASN A 61 4.92 8.21 7.75
CA ASN A 61 4.29 9.46 8.18
C ASN A 61 2.84 9.57 7.71
N TYR A 62 2.54 9.05 6.51
CA TYR A 62 1.17 8.97 6.02
C TYR A 62 0.31 8.05 6.89
N LEU A 63 0.85 6.91 7.34
CA LEU A 63 0.18 6.01 8.27
C LEU A 63 -0.06 6.67 9.64
N LEU A 64 0.90 7.45 10.16
CA LEU A 64 0.72 8.22 11.40
C LEU A 64 -0.40 9.26 11.25
N TRP A 65 -0.45 9.95 10.10
CA TRP A 65 -1.52 10.90 9.81
C TRP A 65 -2.91 10.25 9.70
N LEU A 66 -3.01 9.05 9.09
CA LEU A 66 -4.27 8.30 9.06
C LEU A 66 -4.73 7.91 10.47
N ASP A 67 -3.79 7.54 11.34
CA ASP A 67 -4.10 7.15 12.72
C ASP A 67 -4.56 8.34 13.56
N ASP A 68 -3.86 9.47 13.43
CA ASP A 68 -4.22 10.74 14.07
C ASP A 68 -5.61 11.25 13.62
N SER A 69 -5.93 11.04 12.33
CA SER A 69 -7.24 11.38 11.77
C SER A 69 -8.37 10.46 12.24
N LYS A 70 -8.08 9.41 13.01
CA LYS A 70 -9.04 8.41 13.54
C LYS A 70 -9.95 7.77 12.49
N VAL A 71 -9.52 7.71 11.22
CA VAL A 71 -10.30 7.13 10.12
C VAL A 71 -10.29 5.61 10.09
N GLY A 72 -9.49 4.97 10.96
CA GLY A 72 -9.29 3.53 10.96
C GLY A 72 -10.59 2.72 11.17
N ASP A 73 -11.49 3.16 12.06
CA ASP A 73 -12.75 2.43 12.32
C ASP A 73 -13.69 2.46 11.12
N SER A 74 -13.73 3.59 10.40
CA SER A 74 -14.50 3.73 9.16
C SER A 74 -13.92 2.85 8.04
N ILE A 75 -12.60 2.81 7.92
CA ILE A 75 -11.89 1.96 6.96
C ILE A 75 -12.15 0.48 7.24
N ASP A 76 -12.07 0.07 8.51
CA ASP A 76 -12.29 -1.31 8.91
C ASP A 76 -13.74 -1.75 8.63
N LYS A 77 -14.73 -0.91 8.91
CA LYS A 77 -16.14 -1.17 8.58
C LYS A 77 -16.38 -1.26 7.07
N ALA A 78 -15.70 -0.44 6.26
CA ALA A 78 -15.90 -0.43 4.81
C ALA A 78 -15.20 -1.60 4.09
N LEU A 79 -13.99 -1.99 4.54
CA LEU A 79 -13.12 -2.92 3.80
C LEU A 79 -13.11 -4.37 4.32
N ASN A 80 -13.71 -4.64 5.48
CA ASN A 80 -13.76 -5.98 6.06
C ASN A 80 -15.10 -6.71 5.85
N VAL A 81 -16.12 -6.05 5.28
CA VAL A 81 -17.40 -6.70 4.96
C VAL A 81 -17.23 -7.61 3.74
N GLY A 82 -17.45 -8.91 3.91
CA GLY A 82 -17.50 -9.90 2.81
C GLY A 82 -16.16 -10.27 2.15
N CYS A 83 -15.02 -9.82 2.68
CA CYS A 83 -13.67 -10.07 2.15
C CYS A 83 -12.75 -10.61 3.26
N PRO A 84 -11.80 -11.52 2.96
CA PRO A 84 -10.80 -11.96 3.94
C PRO A 84 -10.13 -10.77 4.64
N PRO A 85 -10.00 -10.76 5.98
CA PRO A 85 -9.51 -9.60 6.73
C PRO A 85 -8.05 -9.23 6.39
N PHE A 86 -7.25 -10.18 5.89
CA PHE A 86 -5.86 -9.93 5.52
C PHE A 86 -5.46 -10.70 4.26
N HIS A 87 -4.53 -10.14 3.48
CA HIS A 87 -3.86 -10.85 2.40
C HIS A 87 -2.67 -11.64 2.97
N SER A 88 -2.50 -12.89 2.53
CA SER A 88 -1.41 -13.79 2.93
C SER A 88 -0.11 -13.55 2.16
N SER A 89 -0.19 -13.06 0.92
CA SER A 89 0.98 -12.74 0.11
C SER A 89 0.81 -11.46 -0.68
N TYR A 90 1.93 -10.80 -0.96
CA TYR A 90 2.00 -9.59 -1.78
C TYR A 90 3.14 -9.73 -2.80
N SER A 91 2.88 -9.31 -4.02
CA SER A 91 3.87 -9.26 -5.09
C SER A 91 3.85 -7.88 -5.72
N TYR A 92 4.97 -7.19 -5.68
CA TYR A 92 5.17 -5.95 -6.40
C TYR A 92 5.86 -6.25 -7.74
N VAL A 93 5.18 -5.94 -8.84
CA VAL A 93 5.67 -6.17 -10.19
C VAL A 93 6.03 -4.82 -10.79
N TRP A 94 7.32 -4.64 -11.10
CA TRP A 94 7.85 -3.50 -11.83
C TRP A 94 8.18 -3.93 -13.25
N HIS A 95 7.36 -3.53 -14.21
CA HIS A 95 7.49 -3.85 -15.61
C HIS A 95 8.01 -2.62 -16.38
N LEU A 96 9.14 -2.80 -17.06
CA LEU A 96 9.78 -1.78 -17.88
C LEU A 96 9.70 -2.22 -19.34
N ASP A 97 8.88 -1.53 -20.12
CA ASP A 97 8.81 -1.69 -21.56
C ASP A 97 9.76 -0.67 -22.19
N LEU A 98 10.93 -1.14 -22.64
CA LEU A 98 11.96 -0.29 -23.23
C LEU A 98 11.60 0.14 -24.65
N ALA A 99 10.87 -0.70 -25.40
CA ALA A 99 10.46 -0.38 -26.77
C ALA A 99 9.45 0.78 -26.79
N GLN A 100 8.52 0.79 -25.83
CA GLN A 100 7.50 1.84 -25.69
C GLN A 100 7.88 2.92 -24.66
N ASN A 101 9.07 2.84 -24.06
CA ASN A 101 9.52 3.71 -22.96
C ASN A 101 8.48 3.85 -21.83
N ARG A 102 7.83 2.72 -21.46
CA ARG A 102 6.71 2.69 -20.53
C ARG A 102 7.06 1.95 -19.25
N ILE A 103 6.78 2.57 -18.11
CA ILE A 103 6.95 1.97 -16.78
C ILE A 103 5.59 1.65 -16.18
N ILE A 104 5.37 0.38 -15.89
CA ILE A 104 4.18 -0.12 -15.18
C ILE A 104 4.63 -0.67 -13.83
N LYS A 105 3.91 -0.31 -12.78
CA LYS A 105 4.15 -0.79 -11.43
C LYS A 105 2.81 -1.23 -10.87
N SER A 106 2.70 -2.51 -10.51
CA SER A 106 1.46 -3.12 -10.05
C SER A 106 1.69 -3.89 -8.75
N LEU A 107 0.64 -3.95 -7.94
CA LEU A 107 0.61 -4.75 -6.73
C LEU A 107 -0.39 -5.88 -6.95
N ARG A 108 0.06 -7.10 -6.74
CA ARG A 108 -0.76 -8.30 -6.68
C ARG A 108 -0.76 -8.79 -5.25
N PHE A 109 -1.86 -9.38 -4.80
CA PHE A 109 -1.98 -9.93 -3.46
C PHE A 109 -2.96 -11.09 -3.47
N HIS A 110 -2.77 -12.04 -2.55
CA HIS A 110 -3.63 -13.19 -2.38
C HIS A 110 -4.05 -13.32 -0.91
N PRO A 111 -5.29 -13.74 -0.59
CA PRO A 111 -6.42 -13.87 -1.51
C PRO A 111 -6.80 -12.51 -2.12
N ASN A 112 -7.12 -12.50 -3.42
CA ASN A 112 -7.61 -11.31 -4.10
C ASN A 112 -9.15 -11.34 -4.07
N PRO A 113 -9.82 -10.46 -3.30
CA PRO A 113 -11.27 -10.49 -3.18
C PRO A 113 -12.01 -10.22 -4.49
N ILE A 114 -11.36 -9.59 -5.47
CA ILE A 114 -11.93 -9.39 -6.81
C ILE A 114 -12.10 -10.75 -7.50
N LEU A 115 -11.10 -11.63 -7.41
CA LEU A 115 -11.08 -12.94 -8.08
C LEU A 115 -11.91 -14.00 -7.34
N VAL A 116 -12.06 -13.89 -6.02
CA VAL A 116 -12.88 -14.81 -5.21
C VAL A 116 -14.38 -14.66 -5.54
N SER A 117 -14.82 -13.48 -6.00
CA SER A 117 -16.22 -13.24 -6.37
C SER A 117 -16.65 -13.91 -7.69
N SER A 118 -15.72 -14.16 -8.61
CA SER A 118 -16.02 -14.82 -9.90
C SER A 118 -16.24 -16.33 -9.79
N GLU A 119 -15.71 -16.97 -8.74
CA GLU A 119 -15.90 -18.41 -8.50
C GLU A 119 -17.26 -18.72 -7.84
N ARG A 120 -17.87 -17.73 -7.17
CA ARG A 120 -19.15 -17.89 -6.46
C ARG A 120 -20.40 -17.84 -7.37
N LYS A 121 -20.23 -17.60 -8.69
CA LYS A 121 -21.31 -17.58 -9.69
C LYS A 121 -21.38 -18.84 -10.58
N ARG A 122 -20.67 -19.92 -10.22
CA ARG A 122 -20.59 -21.16 -11.01
C ARG A 122 -21.25 -22.38 -10.37
N TRP A 123 -22.12 -22.18 -9.38
CA TRP A 123 -22.95 -23.23 -8.80
C TRP A 123 -24.40 -22.76 -8.71
#